data_AF-A0A1V0AAI0-F1
#
_entry.id   AF-A0A1V0AAI0-F1
#
_cell.length_a   1.000
_cell.length_b   1.000
_cell.length_c   1.000
_cell.angle_alpha   90.00
_cell.angle_beta   90.00
_cell.angle_gamma   90.00
#
_symmetry.space_group_name_H-M   'P 1'
#
loop_
_entity.id
_entity.type
_entity.pdbx_description
1 polymer ?
#
loop_
_entity_poly.entity_id
_entity_poly.type
_entity_poly.pdbx_seq_one_letter_code
_entity_poly.pdbx_strand_id
1 'polypeptide(L)'
;MTDDSYTYSGTFTGSQFGGPGSHFTQNVTTSGQSAAAPDPDLVRLEALLADLMTRVAARSDEIDHPERAGRDAQELLDEAARPAAERDTSRIADAFRRLRDRLRPVADFADSLAKLADLLTKFLPS
;
A
#
# COMPACT_ATOMS: atom_id res chain seq x y z
N MET A 1 24.42 -26.49 11.17
CA MET A 1 23.40 -25.78 10.38
C MET A 1 22.11 -26.52 10.65
N THR A 2 21.40 -26.07 11.67
CA THR A 2 20.15 -26.64 12.19
C THR A 2 19.44 -25.48 12.88
N ASP A 3 18.17 -25.33 12.54
CA ASP A 3 17.22 -24.37 13.09
C ASP A 3 16.86 -24.79 14.53
N ASP A 4 16.91 -23.86 15.48
CA ASP A 4 16.37 -24.09 16.82
C ASP A 4 15.56 -22.85 17.24
N SER A 5 14.32 -22.79 16.75
CA SER A 5 13.25 -21.98 17.31
C SER A 5 13.01 -22.41 18.77
N TYR A 6 13.39 -21.57 19.74
CA TYR A 6 13.13 -21.84 21.14
C TYR A 6 11.70 -21.41 21.52
N THR A 7 10.77 -22.36 21.59
CA THR A 7 9.46 -22.15 22.21
C THR A 7 9.63 -22.18 23.74
N TYR A 8 9.65 -21.02 24.36
CA TYR A 8 9.66 -20.91 25.83
C TYR A 8 8.22 -20.92 26.36
N SER A 9 7.78 -22.04 26.93
CA SER A 9 6.53 -22.12 27.71
C SER A 9 6.85 -22.03 29.20
N GLY A 10 6.62 -20.87 29.81
CA GLY A 10 6.67 -20.69 31.25
C GLY A 10 5.29 -20.37 31.81
N THR A 11 4.89 -21.03 32.89
CA THR A 11 3.69 -20.66 33.67
C THR A 11 4.07 -19.61 34.70
N PHE A 12 3.57 -18.38 34.57
CA PHE A 12 3.69 -17.36 35.61
C PHE A 12 2.62 -17.57 36.68
N THR A 13 3.05 -18.01 37.86
CA THR A 13 2.22 -18.02 39.07
C THR A 13 1.95 -16.57 39.48
N GLY A 14 0.74 -16.06 39.24
CA GLY A 14 0.32 -14.76 39.76
C GLY A 14 -0.77 -13.98 39.01
N SER A 15 -1.35 -14.49 37.91
CA SER A 15 -2.45 -13.78 37.21
C SER A 15 -3.80 -14.46 37.45
N GLN A 16 -4.74 -13.73 38.05
CA GLN A 16 -6.12 -14.17 38.33
C GLN A 16 -7.04 -14.11 37.09
N PHE A 17 -6.50 -14.32 35.89
CA PHE A 17 -7.28 -14.34 34.67
C PHE A 17 -7.06 -15.67 33.94
N GLY A 18 -8.10 -16.49 33.91
CA GLY A 18 -8.18 -17.64 33.00
C GLY A 18 -8.39 -18.97 33.73
N GLY A 19 -9.63 -19.42 33.81
CA GLY A 19 -9.96 -20.80 34.16
C GLY A 19 -9.41 -21.82 33.14
N PRO A 20 -9.47 -23.13 33.47
CA PRO A 20 -8.94 -24.19 32.62
C PRO A 20 -9.59 -24.14 31.23
N GLY A 21 -8.77 -23.92 30.19
CA GLY A 21 -9.20 -23.76 28.80
C GLY A 21 -8.96 -22.38 28.19
N SER A 22 -8.47 -21.41 28.95
CA SER A 22 -8.17 -20.06 28.43
C SER A 22 -6.82 -20.05 27.70
N HIS A 23 -6.82 -20.05 26.37
CA HIS A 23 -5.63 -19.71 25.57
C HIS A 23 -5.41 -18.20 25.64
N PHE A 24 -4.36 -17.77 26.31
CA PHE A 24 -3.94 -16.37 26.32
C PHE A 24 -2.84 -16.19 25.27
N THR A 25 -3.17 -15.59 24.12
CA THR A 25 -2.16 -15.17 23.14
C THR A 25 -1.60 -13.83 23.60
N GLN A 26 -0.55 -13.88 24.41
CA GLN A 26 0.19 -12.67 24.76
C GLN A 26 1.05 -12.27 23.55
N ASN A 27 0.59 -11.30 22.77
CA ASN A 27 1.46 -10.58 21.84
C ASN A 27 2.45 -9.78 22.69
N VAL A 28 3.59 -10.39 23.02
CA VAL A 28 4.74 -9.67 23.56
C VAL A 28 5.36 -8.89 22.40
N THR A 29 4.79 -7.73 22.09
CA THR A 29 5.52 -6.73 21.31
C THR A 29 6.44 -6.02 22.29
N THR A 30 7.72 -6.43 22.26
CA THR A 30 8.83 -5.68 22.84
C THR A 30 8.65 -4.20 22.50
N SER A 31 8.68 -3.35 23.52
CA SER A 31 8.51 -1.91 23.46
C SER A 31 9.19 -1.28 22.23
N GLY A 32 8.43 -0.60 21.37
CA GLY A 32 9.05 0.33 20.40
C GLY A 32 8.23 0.73 19.19
N GLN A 33 7.46 -0.19 18.60
CA GLN A 33 6.62 0.10 17.43
C GLN A 33 5.61 -1.03 17.31
N SER A 34 4.34 -0.78 17.65
CA SER A 34 3.29 -1.44 16.87
C SER A 34 3.58 -1.02 15.44
N ALA A 35 4.06 -1.95 14.61
CA ALA A 35 3.98 -1.75 13.17
C ALA A 35 2.51 -1.47 12.90
N ALA A 36 2.16 -0.20 12.71
CA ALA A 36 0.80 0.19 12.38
C ALA A 36 0.42 -0.69 11.20
N ALA A 37 -0.71 -1.38 11.29
CA ALA A 37 -1.19 -2.18 10.19
C ALA A 37 -1.15 -1.29 8.93
N PRO A 38 -0.55 -1.75 7.82
CA PRO A 38 -0.39 -0.92 6.64
C PRO A 38 -1.76 -0.40 6.24
N ASP A 39 -1.83 0.88 5.88
CA ASP A 39 -3.07 1.53 5.46
C ASP A 39 -3.71 0.67 4.34
N PRO A 40 -4.92 0.10 4.56
CA PRO A 40 -5.51 -0.83 3.60
C PRO A 40 -5.80 -0.17 2.26
N ASP A 41 -5.98 1.16 2.22
CA ASP A 41 -6.14 1.88 0.96
C ASP A 41 -4.79 2.08 0.27
N LEU A 42 -3.68 2.22 0.99
CA LEU A 42 -2.33 2.28 0.41
C LEU A 42 -1.94 0.93 -0.23
N VAL A 43 -2.23 -0.18 0.45
CA VAL A 43 -2.01 -1.54 -0.10
C VAL A 43 -2.81 -1.75 -1.39
N ARG A 44 -4.05 -1.26 -1.43
CA ARG A 44 -4.88 -1.32 -2.65
C ARG A 44 -4.32 -0.44 -3.76
N LEU A 45 -3.77 0.73 -3.42
CA LEU A 45 -3.18 1.65 -4.39
C LEU A 45 -1.96 1.03 -5.05
N GLU A 46 -1.07 0.46 -4.24
CA GLU A 46 0.11 -0.26 -4.71
C GLU A 46 -0.26 -1.40 -5.66
N ALA A 47 -1.25 -2.23 -5.29
CA ALA A 47 -1.72 -3.34 -6.13
C ALA A 47 -2.30 -2.86 -7.47
N LEU A 48 -3.11 -1.79 -7.47
CA LEU A 48 -3.67 -1.21 -8.70
C LEU A 48 -2.60 -0.61 -9.60
N LEU A 49 -1.62 0.09 -9.02
CA LEU A 49 -0.50 0.66 -9.78
C LEU A 49 0.39 -0.44 -10.36
N ALA A 50 0.67 -1.52 -9.60
CA ALA A 50 1.46 -2.65 -10.09
C ALA A 50 0.77 -3.38 -11.27
N ASP A 51 -0.54 -3.62 -11.18
CA ASP A 51 -1.32 -4.19 -12.28
C ASP A 51 -1.34 -3.23 -13.49
N LEU A 52 -1.55 -1.94 -13.26
CA LEU A 52 -1.50 -0.94 -14.33
C LEU A 52 -0.15 -0.93 -15.03
N MET A 53 0.96 -0.92 -14.28
CA MET A 53 2.31 -0.92 -14.85
C MET A 53 2.63 -2.20 -15.61
N THR A 54 2.12 -3.35 -15.17
CA THR A 54 2.23 -4.61 -15.91
C THR A 54 1.54 -4.51 -17.28
N ARG A 55 0.35 -3.92 -17.33
CA ARG A 55 -0.38 -3.72 -18.59
C ARG A 55 0.25 -2.63 -19.48
N VAL A 56 0.81 -1.59 -18.88
CA VAL A 56 1.59 -0.56 -19.59
C VAL A 56 2.82 -1.17 -20.26
N ALA A 57 3.54 -2.05 -19.57
CA ALA A 57 4.68 -2.75 -20.16
C ALA A 57 4.26 -3.63 -21.35
N ALA A 58 3.12 -4.33 -21.23
CA ALA A 58 2.57 -5.16 -22.31
C ALA A 58 2.11 -4.37 -23.54
N ARG A 59 1.86 -3.07 -23.40
CA ARG A 59 1.41 -2.14 -24.46
C ARG A 59 2.37 -0.98 -24.65
N SER A 60 3.64 -1.18 -24.35
CA SER A 60 4.65 -0.12 -24.36
C SER A 60 4.84 0.52 -25.74
N ASP A 61 4.60 -0.23 -26.82
CA ASP A 61 4.63 0.27 -28.20
C ASP A 61 3.50 1.26 -28.55
N GLU A 62 2.40 1.24 -27.77
CA GLU A 62 1.21 2.10 -27.99
C GLU A 62 1.25 3.38 -27.13
N ILE A 63 2.23 3.50 -26.24
CA ILE A 63 2.32 4.55 -25.22
C ILE A 63 3.57 5.38 -25.46
N ASP A 64 3.40 6.69 -25.56
CA ASP A 64 4.55 7.60 -25.65
C ASP A 64 5.28 7.67 -24.32
N HIS A 65 6.57 7.32 -24.29
CA HIS A 65 7.42 7.29 -23.10
C HIS A 65 6.88 6.44 -21.92
N PRO A 66 6.74 5.11 -22.08
CA PRO A 66 6.17 4.24 -21.04
C PRO A 66 6.97 4.25 -19.72
N GLU A 67 8.28 4.51 -19.76
CA GLU A 67 9.13 4.68 -18.58
C GLU A 67 8.69 5.87 -17.70
N ARG A 68 8.11 6.90 -18.31
CA ARG A 68 7.58 8.06 -17.58
C ARG A 68 6.25 7.73 -16.90
N ALA A 69 5.46 6.79 -17.43
CA ALA A 69 4.27 6.29 -16.74
C ALA A 69 4.65 5.61 -15.41
N GLY A 70 5.72 4.82 -15.42
CA GLY A 70 6.29 4.23 -14.19
C GLY A 70 6.72 5.28 -13.17
N ARG A 71 7.37 6.37 -13.61
CA ARG A 71 7.76 7.46 -12.72
C ARG A 71 6.57 8.19 -12.11
N ASP A 72 5.55 8.53 -12.93
CA ASP A 72 4.36 9.21 -12.43
C ASP A 72 3.55 8.31 -11.48
N ALA A 73 3.50 7.00 -11.72
CA ALA A 73 2.91 6.01 -10.82
C ALA A 73 3.69 5.89 -9.49
N GLN A 74 5.03 5.90 -9.55
CA GLN A 74 5.85 5.86 -8.34
C GLN A 74 5.68 7.14 -7.51
N GLU A 75 5.65 8.31 -8.14
CA GLU A 75 5.44 9.59 -7.45
C GLU A 75 4.07 9.61 -6.73
N LEU A 76 3.03 9.04 -7.33
CA LEU A 76 1.74 8.86 -6.67
C LEU A 76 1.83 8.00 -5.41
N LEU A 77 2.53 6.87 -5.50
CA LEU A 77 2.69 5.95 -4.37
C LEU A 77 3.52 6.58 -3.25
N ASP A 78 4.64 7.21 -3.59
CA ASP A 78 5.54 7.87 -2.64
C ASP A 78 4.83 8.99 -1.89
N GLU A 79 4.02 9.80 -2.58
CA GLU A 79 3.26 10.89 -1.95
C GLU A 79 2.06 10.37 -1.14
N ALA A 80 1.35 9.34 -1.63
CA ALA A 80 0.25 8.72 -0.90
C ALA A 80 0.73 8.00 0.39
N ALA A 81 1.92 7.39 0.35
CA ALA A 81 2.54 6.73 1.49
C ALA A 81 2.99 7.69 2.59
N ARG A 82 3.09 9.00 2.31
CA ARG A 82 3.41 9.99 3.34
C ARG A 82 2.31 10.06 4.41
N PRO A 83 2.67 10.41 5.66
CA PRO A 83 1.69 10.74 6.68
C PRO A 83 0.71 11.81 6.17
N ALA A 84 -0.57 11.70 6.55
CA ALA A 84 -1.61 12.61 6.06
C ALA A 84 -1.29 14.10 6.30
N ALA A 85 -0.54 14.43 7.35
CA ALA A 85 -0.11 15.80 7.67
C ALA A 85 0.97 16.36 6.72
N GLU A 86 1.72 15.49 6.03
CA GLU A 86 2.83 15.85 5.14
C GLU A 86 2.49 15.62 3.66
N ARG A 87 1.31 15.07 3.39
CA ARG A 87 0.85 14.71 2.05
C ARG A 87 0.49 15.96 1.25
N ASP A 88 1.13 16.12 0.10
CA ASP A 88 0.82 17.17 -0.86
C ASP A 88 -0.20 16.66 -1.89
N THR A 89 -1.45 17.08 -1.72
CA THR A 89 -2.57 16.71 -2.58
C THR A 89 -2.43 17.25 -4.00
N SER A 90 -1.70 18.35 -4.18
CA SER A 90 -1.45 18.92 -5.51
C SER A 90 -0.47 18.04 -6.28
N ARG A 91 0.54 17.49 -5.61
CA ARG A 91 1.45 16.51 -6.21
C ARG A 91 0.74 15.23 -6.62
N ILE A 92 -0.15 14.70 -5.77
CA ILE A 92 -0.98 13.54 -6.12
C ILE A 92 -1.84 13.84 -7.35
N ALA A 93 -2.55 14.98 -7.37
CA ALA A 93 -3.38 15.37 -8.50
C ALA A 93 -2.57 15.57 -9.79
N ASP A 94 -1.40 16.18 -9.69
CA ASP A 94 -0.50 16.43 -10.83
C ASP A 94 0.10 15.13 -11.38
N ALA A 95 0.60 14.25 -10.52
CA ALA A 95 1.14 12.95 -10.93
C ALA A 95 0.07 12.07 -11.58
N PHE A 96 -1.14 12.04 -11.01
CA PHE A 96 -2.27 11.33 -11.61
C PHE A 96 -2.69 11.92 -12.96
N ARG A 97 -2.72 13.25 -13.09
CA ARG A 97 -3.02 13.92 -14.36
C ARG A 97 -1.99 13.55 -15.43
N ARG A 98 -0.70 13.60 -15.13
CA ARG A 98 0.38 13.23 -16.07
C ARG A 98 0.29 11.76 -16.49
N LEU A 99 0.03 10.87 -15.53
CA LEU A 99 -0.18 9.45 -15.79
C LEU A 99 -1.38 9.23 -16.72
N ARG A 100 -2.53 9.83 -16.40
CA ARG A 100 -3.76 9.73 -17.21
C ARG A 100 -3.56 10.26 -18.62
N ASP A 101 -2.94 11.43 -18.78
CA ASP A 101 -2.75 12.04 -20.10
C ASP A 101 -1.83 11.19 -20.98
N ARG A 102 -0.83 10.52 -20.39
CA ARG A 102 0.05 9.59 -21.11
C ARG A 102 -0.62 8.29 -21.50
N LEU A 103 -1.48 7.75 -20.63
CA LEU A 103 -2.21 6.52 -20.88
C LEU A 103 -3.48 6.73 -21.73
N ARG A 104 -3.90 7.99 -21.93
CA ARG A 104 -5.07 8.38 -22.74
C ARG A 104 -5.17 7.75 -24.14
N PRO A 105 -4.07 7.53 -24.90
CA PRO A 105 -4.15 6.92 -26.23
C PRO A 105 -4.67 5.49 -26.22
N VAL A 106 -4.57 4.79 -25.09
CA VAL A 106 -4.94 3.37 -24.96
C VAL A 106 -6.20 3.26 -24.11
N ALA A 107 -7.33 3.00 -24.76
CA ALA A 107 -8.65 2.96 -24.12
C ALA A 107 -8.75 1.93 -22.97
N ASP A 108 -8.00 0.83 -23.06
CA ASP A 108 -7.98 -0.26 -22.08
C ASP A 108 -7.55 0.19 -20.67
N PHE A 109 -6.90 1.35 -20.53
CA PHE A 109 -6.51 1.88 -19.22
C PHE A 109 -7.61 2.72 -18.55
N ALA A 110 -8.70 3.05 -19.24
CA ALA A 110 -9.74 3.93 -18.72
C ALA A 110 -10.33 3.42 -17.39
N ASP A 111 -10.65 2.13 -17.32
CA ASP A 111 -11.19 1.50 -16.10
C ASP A 111 -10.19 1.50 -14.94
N SER A 112 -8.91 1.23 -15.23
CA SER A 112 -7.85 1.25 -14.21
C SER A 112 -7.61 2.66 -13.69
N LEU A 113 -7.62 3.67 -14.58
CA LEU A 113 -7.50 5.08 -14.23
C LEU A 113 -8.70 5.55 -13.41
N ALA A 114 -9.92 5.11 -13.72
CA ALA A 114 -11.10 5.44 -12.92
C ALA A 114 -11.03 4.84 -11.50
N LYS A 115 -10.62 3.58 -11.36
CA LYS A 115 -10.40 2.94 -10.05
C LYS A 115 -9.32 3.64 -9.23
N LEU A 116 -8.22 4.06 -9.89
CA LEU A 116 -7.19 4.85 -9.24
C LEU A 116 -7.73 6.20 -8.78
N ALA A 117 -8.49 6.91 -9.61
CA ALA A 117 -9.10 8.19 -9.24
C ALA A 117 -9.98 8.05 -7.99
N ASP A 118 -10.87 7.06 -7.96
CA ASP A 118 -11.74 6.78 -6.83
C ASP A 118 -10.94 6.50 -5.55
N LEU A 119 -9.91 5.67 -5.64
CA LEU A 119 -9.05 5.37 -4.49
C LEU A 119 -8.24 6.59 -4.04
N LEU A 120 -7.75 7.41 -4.98
CA LEU A 120 -7.00 8.63 -4.68
C LEU A 120 -7.84 9.66 -3.92
N THR A 121 -9.17 9.71 -4.14
CA THR A 121 -10.04 10.62 -3.38
C THR A 121 -10.01 10.37 -1.88
N LYS A 122 -9.72 9.14 -1.44
CA LYS A 122 -9.63 8.79 -0.01
C LYS A 122 -8.39 9.36 0.67
N PHE A 123 -7.37 9.71 -0.10
CA PHE A 123 -6.14 10.31 0.40
C PHE A 123 -6.20 11.84 0.42
N LEU A 124 -7.24 12.43 -0.17
CA LEU A 124 -7.48 13.87 -0.18
C LEU A 124 -8.26 14.28 1.09
N PRO A 125 -7.92 15.41 1.74
CA PRO A 125 -8.69 15.93 2.85
C PRO A 125 -10.10 16.32 2.37
N SER A 126 -11.10 15.88 3.12
CA SER A 126 -12.52 16.24 2.95
C SER A 126 -12.80 17.72 3.23
#